data_AF-A0A401WXP4-F1
#
_entry.id   AF-A0A401WXP4-F1
#
_cell.length_a   1.000
_cell.length_b   1.000
_cell.length_c   1.000
_cell.angle_alpha   90.00
_cell.angle_beta   90.00
_cell.angle_gamma   90.00
#
_symmetry.space_group_name_H-M   'P 1'
#
loop_
_entity.id
_entity.type
_entity.pdbx_description
1 polymer ?
#
loop_
_entity_poly.entity_id
_entity_poly.type
_entity_poly.pdbx_seq_one_letter_code
_entity_poly.pdbx_strand_id
1 'polypeptide(L)'
;MRIRELEDVIGKGVQPGSLQSALKIGEKTIADWWHDSGFSFVRATTFKPYECAVQLSCAIREPSRYSETPVTDKKNAKDAQDVLRDKGFVILEEEDGRGDFVLVDCDQTKAALLRLIKERFPSAFVKSFENRTMRYFGGGDTDCFSIKSVELSIRDYKEIFLPSN
;
A
#
# COMPACT_ATOMS: atom_id res chain seq x y z
N MET A 1 -13.58 20.26 -1.07
CA MET A 1 -14.82 19.68 -0.51
C MET A 1 -14.80 19.94 1.00
N ARG A 2 -15.83 20.59 1.53
CA ARG A 2 -15.80 21.23 2.87
C ARG A 2 -16.27 20.25 3.96
N ILE A 3 -15.68 20.37 5.15
CA ILE A 3 -16.15 19.77 6.41
C ILE A 3 -17.66 19.93 6.63
N ARG A 4 -18.30 20.95 6.03
CA ARG A 4 -19.76 21.09 6.00
C ARG A 4 -20.52 19.88 5.46
N GLU A 5 -19.98 19.11 4.50
CA GLU A 5 -20.68 17.91 4.01
C GLU A 5 -20.62 16.75 5.01
N LEU A 6 -19.53 16.65 5.79
CA LEU A 6 -19.40 15.65 6.87
C LEU A 6 -20.19 16.09 8.12
N GLU A 7 -20.19 17.38 8.44
CA GLU A 7 -21.01 17.96 9.51
C GLU A 7 -22.50 17.94 9.17
N ASP A 8 -22.91 18.13 7.90
CA ASP A 8 -24.31 17.95 7.48
C ASP A 8 -24.77 16.50 7.59
N VAL A 9 -23.86 15.54 7.36
CA VAL A 9 -24.13 14.11 7.56
C VAL A 9 -24.21 13.80 9.07
N ILE A 10 -23.37 14.41 9.91
CA ILE A 10 -23.40 14.25 11.37
C ILE A 10 -24.63 14.95 11.99
N GLY A 11 -25.03 16.11 11.48
CA GLY A 11 -26.18 16.90 11.95
C GLY A 11 -27.55 16.34 11.56
N LYS A 12 -27.60 15.35 10.65
CA LYS A 12 -28.84 14.72 10.15
C LYS A 12 -29.20 13.39 10.81
N GLY A 13 -28.78 13.16 12.05
CA GLY A 13 -29.22 11.98 12.82
C GLY A 13 -28.56 10.66 12.43
N VAL A 14 -27.36 10.73 11.85
CA VAL A 14 -26.53 9.53 11.57
C VAL A 14 -26.13 8.90 12.90
N GLN A 15 -26.66 7.72 13.16
CA GLN A 15 -26.33 6.93 14.35
C GLN A 15 -24.81 6.66 14.36
N PRO A 16 -24.09 6.84 15.49
CA PRO A 16 -22.66 6.61 15.57
C PRO A 16 -22.18 5.26 14.98
N GLY A 17 -23.00 4.21 15.09
CA GLY A 17 -22.71 2.90 14.49
C GLY A 17 -22.66 2.89 12.96
N SER A 18 -23.46 3.72 12.29
CA SER A 18 -23.42 3.85 10.82
C SER A 18 -22.16 4.56 10.33
N LEU A 19 -21.68 5.56 11.08
CA LEU A 19 -20.39 6.21 10.82
C LEU A 19 -19.22 5.24 11.02
N GLN A 20 -19.21 4.50 12.13
CA GLN A 20 -18.19 3.48 12.37
C GLN A 20 -18.15 2.41 11.26
N SER A 21 -19.33 2.03 10.76
CA SER A 21 -19.43 1.06 9.66
C SER A 21 -18.87 1.64 8.36
N ALA A 22 -19.17 2.90 8.04
CA ALA A 22 -18.61 3.57 6.87
C ALA A 22 -17.07 3.66 6.95
N LEU A 23 -16.51 4.05 8.10
CA LEU A 23 -15.06 4.12 8.28
C LEU A 23 -14.38 2.75 8.08
N LYS A 24 -14.96 1.68 8.64
CA LYS A 24 -14.47 0.30 8.43
C LYS A 24 -14.49 -0.11 6.95
N ILE A 25 -15.54 0.29 6.21
CA ILE A 25 -15.60 0.03 4.77
C ILE A 25 -14.46 0.77 4.06
N GLY A 26 -14.21 2.04 4.40
CA GLY A 26 -13.11 2.80 3.81
C GLY A 26 -11.72 2.20 4.11
N GLU A 27 -11.48 1.78 5.34
CA GLU A 27 -10.25 1.07 5.72
C GLU A 27 -10.09 -0.22 4.92
N LYS A 28 -11.16 -1.00 4.79
CA LYS A 28 -11.18 -2.22 3.98
C LYS A 28 -10.91 -1.92 2.51
N THR A 29 -11.51 -0.88 1.93
CA THR A 29 -11.27 -0.50 0.53
C THR A 29 -9.81 -0.14 0.28
N ILE A 30 -9.15 0.58 1.18
CA ILE A 30 -7.73 0.90 1.07
C ILE A 30 -6.89 -0.37 1.20
N ALA A 31 -7.22 -1.24 2.16
CA ALA A 31 -6.50 -2.48 2.39
C ALA A 31 -6.62 -3.46 1.21
N ASP A 32 -7.83 -3.67 0.71
CA ASP A 32 -8.11 -4.54 -0.43
C ASP A 32 -7.40 -3.99 -1.69
N TRP A 33 -7.49 -2.68 -1.97
CA TRP A 33 -6.75 -2.08 -3.08
C TRP A 33 -5.24 -2.29 -2.98
N TRP A 34 -4.67 -2.09 -1.80
CA TRP A 34 -3.23 -2.25 -1.59
C TRP A 34 -2.82 -3.72 -1.76
N HIS A 35 -3.67 -4.62 -1.29
CA HIS A 35 -3.52 -6.05 -1.45
C HIS A 35 -3.55 -6.48 -2.94
N ASP A 36 -4.55 -6.01 -3.68
CA ASP A 36 -4.73 -6.28 -5.11
C ASP A 36 -3.61 -5.66 -5.96
N SER A 37 -2.96 -4.62 -5.44
CA SER A 37 -1.82 -3.99 -6.08
C SER A 37 -0.52 -4.80 -5.98
N GLY A 38 -0.50 -5.89 -5.19
CA GLY A 38 0.64 -6.80 -5.03
C GLY A 38 1.35 -6.69 -3.68
N PHE A 39 0.81 -5.91 -2.74
CA PHE A 39 1.41 -5.68 -1.43
C PHE A 39 0.66 -6.42 -0.32
N SER A 40 1.29 -6.52 0.84
CA SER A 40 0.80 -7.38 1.91
C SER A 40 -0.31 -6.74 2.76
N PHE A 41 -0.06 -5.57 3.38
CA PHE A 41 -0.99 -4.98 4.34
C PHE A 41 -0.86 -3.45 4.48
N VAL A 42 -1.87 -2.84 5.09
CA VAL A 42 -1.88 -1.44 5.52
C VAL A 42 -1.55 -1.40 7.01
N ARG A 43 -0.56 -0.60 7.42
CA ARG A 43 -0.10 -0.52 8.81
C ARG A 43 -1.07 0.27 9.69
N ALA A 44 -1.56 1.39 9.18
CA ALA A 44 -2.47 2.25 9.90
C ALA A 44 -3.28 3.10 8.93
N THR A 45 -4.52 3.38 9.32
CA THR A 45 -5.40 4.35 8.67
C THR A 45 -5.98 5.24 9.76
N THR A 46 -5.97 6.55 9.57
CA THR A 46 -6.46 7.53 10.54
C THR A 46 -7.22 8.63 9.83
N PHE A 47 -8.53 8.68 10.08
CA PHE A 47 -9.41 9.71 9.55
C PHE A 47 -9.29 10.97 10.42
N LYS A 48 -8.81 12.07 9.83
CA LYS A 48 -8.70 13.39 10.47
C LYS A 48 -9.67 14.37 9.81
N PRO A 49 -9.95 15.53 10.42
CA PRO A 49 -10.93 16.48 9.87
C PRO A 49 -10.68 16.91 8.40
N TYR A 50 -9.42 16.92 7.95
CA TYR A 50 -9.03 17.41 6.63
C TYR A 50 -8.29 16.39 5.75
N GLU A 51 -7.93 15.23 6.31
CA GLU A 51 -7.16 14.22 5.59
C GLU A 51 -7.38 12.81 6.18
N CYS A 52 -7.32 11.80 5.33
CA CYS A 52 -7.09 10.43 5.74
C CYS A 52 -5.59 10.16 5.71
N ALA A 53 -4.96 10.00 6.87
CA ALA A 53 -3.57 9.59 6.96
C ALA A 53 -3.50 8.06 6.84
N VAL A 54 -2.67 7.56 5.94
CA VAL A 54 -2.51 6.12 5.66
C VAL A 54 -1.04 5.78 5.67
N GLN A 55 -0.68 4.67 6.32
CA GLN A 55 0.65 4.09 6.25
C GLN A 55 0.56 2.73 5.55
N LEU A 56 1.13 2.63 4.35
CA LEU A 56 1.11 1.41 3.55
C LEU A 56 2.40 0.61 3.77
N SER A 57 2.31 -0.71 3.94
CA SER A 57 3.49 -1.58 3.99
C SER A 57 3.96 -1.92 2.58
N CYS A 58 5.24 -1.72 2.29
CA CYS A 58 5.83 -2.06 0.99
C CYS A 58 6.35 -3.51 0.93
N ALA A 59 6.00 -4.34 1.91
CA ALA A 59 6.29 -5.78 1.86
C ALA A 59 5.46 -6.42 0.74
N ILE A 60 6.17 -7.05 -0.20
CA ILE A 60 5.58 -7.74 -1.36
C ILE A 60 4.79 -8.95 -0.87
N ARG A 61 3.66 -9.23 -1.53
CA ARG A 61 2.86 -10.39 -1.21
C ARG A 61 3.62 -11.67 -1.59
N GLU A 62 3.90 -12.47 -0.57
CA GLU A 62 4.42 -13.82 -0.75
C GLU A 62 3.33 -14.87 -0.58
N PRO A 63 3.44 -16.01 -1.27
CA PRO A 63 2.53 -17.12 -1.07
C PRO A 63 2.78 -17.74 0.31
N SER A 64 1.72 -18.15 0.99
CA SER A 64 1.87 -18.83 2.28
C SER A 64 2.73 -20.08 2.11
N ARG A 65 3.79 -20.20 2.93
CA ARG A 65 4.65 -21.39 2.99
C ARG A 65 3.89 -22.64 3.45
N TYR A 66 2.72 -22.47 4.06
CA TYR A 66 1.84 -23.51 4.56
C TYR A 66 0.58 -23.71 3.70
N SER A 67 0.58 -23.18 2.47
CA SER A 67 -0.54 -23.39 1.56
C SER A 67 -0.71 -24.87 1.22
N GLU A 68 -1.97 -25.30 1.13
CA GLU A 68 -2.36 -26.61 0.61
C GLU A 68 -2.07 -26.74 -0.90
N THR A 69 -1.86 -25.61 -1.61
CA THR A 69 -1.53 -25.54 -3.04
C THR A 69 -0.22 -24.76 -3.32
N PRO A 70 0.92 -25.23 -2.80
CA PRO A 70 2.17 -24.46 -2.80
C PRO A 70 2.78 -24.23 -4.20
N VAL A 71 2.46 -25.08 -5.18
CA VAL A 71 2.95 -24.94 -6.56
C VAL A 71 2.19 -23.85 -7.31
N THR A 72 0.86 -23.82 -7.21
CA THR A 72 0.00 -22.79 -7.80
C THR A 72 0.27 -21.43 -7.16
N ASP A 73 0.47 -21.40 -5.85
CA ASP A 73 0.70 -20.15 -5.13
C ASP A 73 2.09 -19.57 -5.40
N LYS A 74 3.12 -20.41 -5.58
CA LYS A 74 4.44 -19.96 -6.06
C LYS A 74 4.38 -19.39 -7.47
N LYS A 75 3.55 -19.96 -8.36
CA LYS A 75 3.34 -19.42 -9.70
C LYS A 75 2.63 -18.06 -9.64
N ASN A 76 1.54 -17.95 -8.88
CA ASN A 76 0.80 -16.70 -8.69
C ASN A 76 1.66 -15.60 -8.05
N ALA A 77 2.58 -15.96 -7.15
CA ALA A 77 3.52 -15.01 -6.55
C ALA A 77 4.59 -14.53 -7.52
N LYS A 78 5.13 -15.42 -8.37
CA LYS A 78 6.05 -15.03 -9.43
C LYS A 78 5.35 -14.12 -10.45
N ASP A 79 4.12 -14.46 -10.82
CA ASP A 79 3.28 -13.63 -11.68
C ASP A 79 3.01 -12.25 -11.05
N ALA A 80 2.78 -12.18 -9.73
CA ALA A 80 2.63 -10.91 -9.00
C ALA A 80 3.91 -10.07 -8.98
N GLN A 81 5.09 -10.68 -8.87
CA GLN A 81 6.37 -9.99 -8.95
C GLN A 81 6.62 -9.44 -10.35
N ASP A 82 6.31 -10.22 -11.38
CA ASP A 82 6.48 -9.80 -12.77
C ASP A 82 5.52 -8.64 -13.09
N VAL A 83 4.28 -8.67 -12.58
CA VAL A 83 3.36 -7.52 -12.65
C VAL A 83 3.93 -6.26 -11.97
N LEU A 84 4.60 -6.40 -10.82
CA LEU A 84 5.26 -5.26 -10.17
C LEU A 84 6.46 -4.77 -11.00
N ARG A 85 7.28 -5.66 -11.57
CA ARG A 85 8.37 -5.27 -12.48
C ARG A 85 7.85 -4.54 -13.72
N ASP A 86 6.75 -5.01 -14.31
CA ASP A 86 6.08 -4.38 -15.46
C ASP A 86 5.51 -3.00 -15.11
N LYS A 87 5.05 -2.83 -13.86
CA LYS A 87 4.67 -1.52 -13.29
C LYS A 87 5.88 -0.64 -12.96
N GLY A 88 7.10 -1.08 -13.23
CA GLY A 88 8.33 -0.32 -13.11
C GLY A 88 9.02 -0.42 -11.75
N PHE A 89 8.60 -1.32 -10.85
CA PHE A 89 9.23 -1.50 -9.55
C PHE A 89 10.58 -2.24 -9.68
N VAL A 90 11.60 -1.76 -8.96
CA VAL A 90 12.89 -2.47 -8.85
C VAL A 90 12.83 -3.38 -7.63
N ILE A 91 12.93 -4.69 -7.87
CA ILE A 91 12.77 -5.74 -6.86
C ILE A 91 14.04 -6.59 -6.80
N LEU A 92 14.58 -6.79 -5.59
CA LEU A 92 15.71 -7.68 -5.33
C LEU A 92 15.33 -8.77 -4.31
N GLU A 93 16.08 -9.87 -4.35
CA GLU A 93 16.00 -10.94 -3.36
C GLU A 93 16.98 -10.64 -2.20
N GLU A 94 16.47 -10.68 -0.97
CA GLU A 94 17.28 -10.49 0.23
C GLU A 94 18.16 -11.73 0.50
N GLU A 95 19.41 -11.50 0.92
CA GLU A 95 20.43 -12.56 1.02
C GLU A 95 20.14 -13.63 2.08
N ASP A 96 19.26 -13.35 3.04
CA ASP A 96 18.97 -14.18 4.22
C ASP A 96 18.32 -15.56 3.91
N GLY A 97 18.31 -15.98 2.63
CA GLY A 97 17.96 -17.34 2.21
C GLY A 97 16.49 -17.69 2.41
N ARG A 98 15.65 -16.70 2.74
CA ARG A 98 14.22 -16.87 2.94
C ARG A 98 13.43 -16.74 1.63
N GLY A 99 14.05 -16.26 0.55
CA GLY A 99 13.36 -15.95 -0.70
C GLY A 99 12.49 -14.70 -0.57
N ASP A 100 12.85 -13.80 0.34
CA ASP A 100 12.06 -12.61 0.64
C ASP A 100 12.41 -11.52 -0.38
N PHE A 101 11.41 -11.05 -1.12
CA PHE A 101 11.58 -10.03 -2.16
C PHE A 101 11.31 -8.64 -1.60
N VAL A 102 12.20 -7.69 -1.91
CA VAL A 102 12.13 -6.34 -1.38
C VAL A 102 12.14 -5.28 -2.48
N LEU A 103 11.40 -4.20 -2.26
CA LEU A 103 11.46 -3.02 -3.11
C LEU A 103 12.75 -2.23 -2.84
N VAL A 104 13.56 -2.03 -3.87
CA VAL A 104 14.77 -1.20 -3.78
C VAL A 104 14.38 0.26 -3.67
N ASP A 105 14.95 0.96 -2.70
CA ASP A 105 14.85 2.41 -2.58
C ASP A 105 15.68 3.09 -3.67
N CYS A 106 15.02 3.41 -4.78
CA CYS A 106 15.55 4.18 -5.88
C CYS A 106 14.45 5.05 -6.49
N ASP A 107 14.84 6.02 -7.33
CA ASP A 107 13.91 6.96 -7.95
C ASP A 107 12.86 6.25 -8.81
N GLN A 108 13.23 5.15 -9.46
CA GLN A 108 12.31 4.37 -10.28
C GLN A 108 11.21 3.73 -9.44
N THR A 109 11.56 3.06 -8.33
CA THR A 109 10.59 2.47 -7.40
C THR A 109 9.71 3.54 -6.76
N LYS A 110 10.30 4.68 -6.35
CA LYS A 110 9.53 5.81 -5.80
C LYS A 110 8.54 6.37 -6.81
N ALA A 111 8.96 6.56 -8.06
CA ALA A 111 8.08 7.01 -9.14
C ALA A 111 6.94 6.02 -9.40
N ALA A 112 7.22 4.71 -9.40
CA ALA A 112 6.21 3.67 -9.54
C ALA A 112 5.20 3.68 -8.39
N LEU A 113 5.65 3.82 -7.13
CA LEU A 113 4.79 3.98 -5.95
C LEU A 113 3.90 5.22 -6.07
N LEU A 114 4.50 6.36 -6.41
CA LEU A 114 3.77 7.62 -6.56
C LEU A 114 2.69 7.52 -7.64
N ARG A 115 3.02 6.93 -8.79
CA ARG A 115 2.07 6.70 -9.88
C ARG A 115 0.91 5.81 -9.42
N LEU A 116 1.22 4.64 -8.84
CA LEU A 116 0.21 3.70 -8.35
C LEU A 116 -0.74 4.35 -7.34
N ILE A 117 -0.20 5.11 -6.38
CA ILE A 117 -0.98 5.84 -5.38
C ILE A 117 -1.86 6.90 -6.06
N LYS A 118 -1.32 7.67 -7.01
CA LYS A 118 -2.04 8.74 -7.69
C LYS A 118 -3.10 8.26 -8.66
N GLU A 119 -2.93 7.07 -9.25
CA GLU A 119 -3.95 6.42 -10.08
C GLU A 119 -5.19 6.07 -9.24
N ARG A 120 -5.00 5.59 -8.02
CA ARG A 120 -6.12 5.25 -7.11
C ARG A 120 -6.69 6.46 -6.37
N PHE A 121 -5.80 7.32 -5.88
CA PHE A 121 -6.12 8.46 -5.02
C PHE A 121 -5.45 9.73 -5.58
N PRO A 122 -6.03 10.38 -6.61
CA PRO A 122 -5.47 11.59 -7.20
C PRO A 122 -5.16 12.70 -6.19
N SER A 123 -5.97 12.83 -5.13
CA SER A 123 -5.78 13.80 -4.06
C SER A 123 -4.66 13.44 -3.06
N ALA A 124 -4.10 12.23 -3.14
CA ALA A 124 -3.12 11.75 -2.18
C ALA A 124 -1.79 12.50 -2.24
N PHE A 125 -1.21 12.80 -1.09
CA PHE A 125 0.12 13.37 -0.95
C PHE A 125 1.00 12.41 -0.15
N VAL A 126 2.09 11.94 -0.75
CA VAL A 126 3.08 11.12 -0.04
C VAL A 126 3.95 12.02 0.82
N LYS A 127 3.94 11.76 2.13
CA LYS A 127 4.68 12.52 3.15
C LYS A 127 6.12 12.04 3.28
N SER A 128 6.31 10.73 3.30
CA SER A 128 7.60 10.11 3.59
C SER A 128 7.65 8.67 3.10
N PHE A 129 8.88 8.18 2.91
CA PHE A 129 9.20 6.77 2.74
C PHE A 129 10.04 6.33 3.93
N GLU A 130 9.71 5.19 4.51
CA GLU A 130 10.53 4.52 5.50
C GLU A 130 11.40 3.49 4.79
N ASN A 131 12.71 3.57 4.97
CA ASN A 131 13.65 2.63 4.38
C ASN A 131 14.48 1.90 5.46
N ARG A 132 15.06 0.78 5.05
CA ARG A 132 15.99 0.01 5.88
C ARG A 132 17.15 -0.47 5.02
N THR A 133 18.35 -0.43 5.57
CA THR A 133 19.52 -1.09 4.99
C THR A 133 19.24 -2.57 4.76
N MET A 134 19.61 -3.09 3.61
CA MET A 134 19.46 -4.49 3.22
C MET A 134 20.79 -5.04 2.70
N ARG A 135 20.96 -6.35 2.81
CA ARG A 135 22.00 -7.10 2.10
C ARG A 135 21.33 -7.86 0.96
N TYR A 136 21.90 -7.83 -0.24
CA TYR A 136 21.30 -8.48 -1.42
C TYR A 136 22.14 -9.68 -1.87
N PHE A 137 21.45 -10.71 -2.37
CA PHE A 137 22.11 -11.89 -2.92
C PHE A 137 22.77 -11.53 -4.26
N GLY A 138 24.10 -11.45 -4.30
CA GLY A 138 24.83 -11.05 -5.53
C GLY A 138 26.20 -10.38 -5.33
N GLY A 139 26.55 -10.01 -4.11
CA GLY A 139 27.93 -9.70 -3.74
C GLY A 139 28.39 -8.27 -4.03
N GLY A 140 28.51 -7.51 -2.95
CA GLY A 140 29.27 -6.27 -2.83
C GLY A 140 28.89 -5.56 -1.53
N ASP A 141 29.88 -4.96 -0.85
CA ASP A 141 29.75 -4.12 0.36
C ASP A 141 29.03 -2.78 0.02
N THR A 142 27.89 -2.88 -0.67
CA THR A 142 27.13 -1.73 -1.16
C THR A 142 25.94 -1.55 -0.25
N ASP A 143 25.91 -0.43 0.45
CA ASP A 143 24.75 0.00 1.23
C ASP A 143 23.55 0.14 0.28
N CYS A 144 22.68 -0.86 0.29
CA CYS A 144 21.45 -0.86 -0.46
C CYS A 144 20.30 -0.68 0.52
N PHE A 145 19.28 0.09 0.11
CA PHE A 145 18.14 0.40 0.96
C PHE A 145 16.89 -0.22 0.36
N SER A 146 16.03 -0.75 1.22
CA SER A 146 14.71 -1.24 0.84
C SER A 146 13.62 -0.36 1.42
N ILE A 147 12.59 -0.07 0.64
CA ILE A 147 11.40 0.66 1.11
C ILE A 147 10.53 -0.29 1.92
N LYS A 148 10.27 0.04 3.18
CA LYS A 148 9.45 -0.75 4.10
C LYS A 148 8.04 -0.21 4.27
N SER A 149 7.88 1.12 4.23
CA SER A 149 6.55 1.73 4.27
C SER A 149 6.51 3.07 3.55
N VAL A 150 5.31 3.49 3.16
CA VAL A 150 5.04 4.83 2.63
C VAL A 150 3.91 5.45 3.43
N GLU A 151 4.15 6.67 3.91
CA GLU A 151 3.14 7.48 4.60
C GLU A 151 2.50 8.45 3.60
N LEU A 152 1.18 8.46 3.54
CA LEU A 152 0.43 9.35 2.65
C LEU A 152 -0.78 9.97 3.34
N SER A 153 -1.27 11.06 2.76
CA SER A 153 -2.47 11.79 3.17
C SER A 153 -3.41 11.93 1.99
N ILE A 154 -4.62 11.38 2.09
CA ILE A 154 -5.69 11.50 1.09
C ILE A 154 -6.60 12.65 1.51
N ARG A 155 -6.80 13.65 0.65
CA ARG A 155 -7.56 14.85 0.98
C ARG A 155 -9.02 14.78 0.57
N ASP A 156 -9.33 14.02 -0.48
CA ASP A 156 -10.70 13.78 -0.92
C ASP A 156 -11.19 12.41 -0.47
N TYR A 157 -12.05 12.41 0.54
CA TYR A 157 -12.66 11.19 1.08
C TYR A 157 -13.51 10.43 0.05
N LYS A 158 -14.03 11.08 -1.00
CA LYS A 158 -14.80 10.39 -2.04
C LYS A 158 -13.94 9.34 -2.76
N GLU A 159 -12.65 9.59 -2.90
CA GLU A 159 -11.73 8.63 -3.53
C GLU A 159 -11.65 7.32 -2.73
N ILE A 160 -11.84 7.35 -1.39
CA ILE A 160 -11.78 6.17 -0.54
C ILE A 160 -13.07 5.34 -0.66
N PHE A 161 -14.22 6.00 -0.70
CA PHE A 161 -15.52 5.32 -0.62
C PHE A 161 -16.16 5.00 -1.97
N LEU A 162 -15.69 5.61 -3.05
CA LEU A 162 -16.17 5.32 -4.41
C LEU A 162 -15.20 4.35 -5.10
N PRO A 163 -15.72 3.44 -5.94
CA PRO A 163 -14.87 2.62 -6.79
C PRO A 163 -14.08 3.51 -7.77
N SER A 164 -12.86 3.08 -8.10
CA SER A 164 -12.09 3.70 -9.18
C SER A 164 -12.88 3.58 -10.50
N ASN A 165 -13.03 4.67 -11.24
CA ASN A 165 -13.57 4.65 -12.60
C ASN A 165 -12.61 3.95 -13.57
#